data_AF-A0A8U0L6F4-F1
#
_entry.id   AF-A0A8U0L6F4-F1
#
_cell.length_a   1.000
_cell.length_b   1.000
_cell.length_c   1.000
_cell.angle_alpha   90.00
_cell.angle_beta   90.00
_cell.angle_gamma   90.00
#
_symmetry.space_group_name_H-M   'P 1'
#
loop_
_entity.id
_entity.type
_entity.pdbx_description
1 polymer ?
#
loop_
_entity_poly.entity_id
_entity_poly.type
_entity_poly.pdbx_seq_one_letter_code
_entity_poly.pdbx_strand_id
1 'polypeptide(L)'
;MTQARKGPRLPLSRQDEAILAGPWLSTQLGRNLRAAEAQTFGRMVYDEWVKTHPGTLPYTVRIDSSQKTAYLPEDLPLLHKALTRYTNSKSYQRIQTEIKGEHQ
;
A
#
# COMPACT_ATOMS: atom_id res chain seq x y z
N MET A 1 11.84 18.75 -15.42
CA MET A 1 11.74 17.52 -14.59
C MET A 1 11.00 17.88 -13.31
N THR A 2 9.73 17.54 -13.20
CA THR A 2 8.94 17.85 -11.99
C THR A 2 9.38 16.91 -10.88
N GLN A 3 10.08 17.45 -9.88
CA GLN A 3 10.51 16.70 -8.71
C GLN A 3 9.29 16.01 -8.10
N ALA A 4 9.31 14.68 -7.98
CA ALA A 4 8.22 13.93 -7.38
C ALA A 4 8.01 14.48 -5.95
N ARG A 5 6.94 15.23 -5.75
CA ARG A 5 6.62 15.80 -4.42
C ARG A 5 6.39 14.61 -3.50
N LYS A 6 7.20 14.53 -2.45
CA LYS A 6 7.01 13.57 -1.37
C LYS A 6 5.99 14.16 -0.40
N GLY A 7 5.18 13.30 0.19
CA GLY A 7 4.21 13.74 1.18
C GLY A 7 4.87 14.25 2.46
N PRO A 8 4.08 14.91 3.33
CA PRO A 8 4.57 15.41 4.61
C PRO A 8 5.17 14.27 5.44
N ARG A 9 6.16 14.61 6.28
CA ARG A 9 6.69 13.64 7.24
C ARG A 9 5.64 13.37 8.31
N LEU A 10 5.44 12.10 8.65
CA LEU A 10 4.56 11.71 9.74
C LEU A 10 5.07 12.29 11.07
N PRO A 11 4.22 12.95 11.89
CA PRO A 11 4.61 13.45 13.20
C PRO A 11 5.23 12.36 14.07
N LEU A 12 6.27 12.70 14.84
CA LEU A 12 6.97 11.74 15.71
C LEU A 12 6.01 11.02 16.67
N SER A 13 5.02 11.75 17.21
CA SER A 13 4.02 11.23 18.13
C SER A 13 3.06 10.20 17.54
N ARG A 14 3.01 10.06 16.21
CA ARG A 14 2.11 9.13 15.51
C ARG A 14 2.86 8.07 14.70
N GLN A 15 4.19 7.96 14.85
CA GLN A 15 4.97 6.98 14.08
C GLN A 15 4.58 5.54 14.36
N ASP A 16 4.19 5.23 15.60
CA ASP A 16 3.75 3.89 15.98
C ASP A 16 2.41 3.48 15.35
N GLU A 17 1.63 4.46 14.87
CA GLU A 17 0.38 4.24 14.16
C GLU A 17 0.58 4.04 12.64
N ALA A 18 1.81 4.11 12.15
CA ALA A 18 2.09 4.11 10.71
C ALA A 18 1.72 2.77 10.06
N ILE A 19 0.76 2.82 9.15
CA ILE A 19 0.34 1.68 8.34
C ILE A 19 1.06 1.74 6.99
N LEU A 20 1.82 0.70 6.67
CA LEU A 20 2.46 0.54 5.37
C LEU A 20 1.64 -0.43 4.51
N ALA A 21 1.28 0.01 3.30
CA ALA A 21 0.39 -0.76 2.42
C ALA A 21 0.87 -2.21 2.16
N GLY A 22 2.18 -2.41 1.93
CA GLY A 22 2.75 -3.74 1.69
C GLY A 22 2.61 -4.68 2.88
N PRO A 23 3.23 -4.38 4.04
CA PRO A 23 3.07 -5.18 5.26
C PRO A 23 1.60 -5.40 5.65
N TRP A 24 0.77 -4.35 5.58
CA TRP A 24 -0.66 -4.47 5.85
C TRP A 24 -1.34 -5.49 4.92
N LEU A 25 -1.09 -5.41 3.60
CA LEU A 25 -1.64 -6.38 2.65
C LEU A 25 -1.13 -7.80 2.93
N SER A 26 0.14 -7.98 3.29
CA SER A 26 0.70 -9.27 3.64
C SER A 26 -0.07 -9.92 4.80
N THR A 27 -0.40 -9.12 5.83
CA THR A 27 -1.24 -9.54 6.95
C THR A 27 -2.66 -9.90 6.48
N GLN A 28 -3.29 -9.06 5.65
CA GLN A 28 -4.65 -9.33 5.14
C GLN A 28 -4.74 -10.60 4.29
N LEU A 29 -3.69 -10.93 3.53
CA LEU A 29 -3.64 -12.12 2.69
C LEU A 29 -3.14 -13.37 3.44
N GLY A 30 -2.63 -13.22 4.66
CA GLY A 30 -2.06 -14.32 5.45
C GLY A 30 -0.82 -14.97 4.82
N ARG A 31 -0.11 -14.24 3.94
CA ARG A 31 1.09 -14.75 3.24
C ARG A 31 2.06 -13.65 2.87
N ASN A 32 3.29 -14.05 2.55
CA ASN A 32 4.28 -13.15 1.99
C ASN A 32 3.86 -12.64 0.60
N LEU A 33 4.19 -11.38 0.33
CA LEU A 33 3.91 -10.74 -0.95
C LEU A 33 5.06 -10.90 -1.92
N ARG A 34 4.75 -11.13 -3.20
CA ARG A 34 5.70 -10.88 -4.29
C ARG A 34 5.90 -9.37 -4.46
N ALA A 35 7.07 -8.95 -4.93
CA ALA A 35 7.38 -7.54 -5.12
C ALA A 35 6.36 -6.80 -6.02
N ALA A 36 5.89 -7.47 -7.07
CA ALA A 36 4.86 -6.94 -7.98
C ALA A 36 3.52 -6.68 -7.28
N GLU A 37 3.16 -7.47 -6.26
CA GLU A 37 1.92 -7.30 -5.48
C GLU A 37 2.00 -6.04 -4.63
N ALA A 38 3.12 -5.85 -3.91
CA ALA A 38 3.34 -4.68 -3.09
C ALA A 38 3.28 -3.38 -3.91
N GLN A 39 3.87 -3.38 -5.12
CA GLN A 39 3.81 -2.23 -6.03
C GLN A 39 2.41 -1.98 -6.56
N THR A 40 1.74 -3.03 -7.06
CA THR A 40 0.38 -2.93 -7.62
C THR A 40 -0.61 -2.43 -6.57
N PHE A 41 -0.56 -3.03 -5.38
CA PHE A 41 -1.43 -2.64 -4.27
C PHE A 41 -1.11 -1.22 -3.79
N GLY A 42 0.16 -0.88 -3.58
CA GLY A 42 0.56 0.48 -3.19
C GLY A 42 0.05 1.54 -4.17
N ARG A 43 0.06 1.25 -5.48
CA ARG A 43 -0.53 2.14 -6.48
C ARG A 43 -2.05 2.26 -6.35
N MET A 44 -2.77 1.15 -6.14
CA MET A 44 -4.22 1.20 -5.94
C MET A 44 -4.61 1.98 -4.68
N VAL A 45 -3.87 1.81 -3.58
CA VAL A 45 -4.07 2.59 -2.34
C VAL A 45 -3.85 4.07 -2.63
N TYR A 46 -2.80 4.44 -3.37
CA TYR A 46 -2.58 5.84 -3.77
C TYR A 46 -3.69 6.38 -4.69
N ASP A 47 -4.19 5.59 -5.64
CA ASP A 47 -5.32 6.01 -6.48
C ASP A 47 -6.59 6.29 -5.63
N GLU A 48 -6.87 5.46 -4.62
CA GLU A 48 -7.99 5.69 -3.68
C GLU A 48 -7.74 6.91 -2.77
N TRP A 49 -6.48 7.16 -2.39
CA TRP A 49 -6.10 8.38 -1.67
C TRP A 49 -6.42 9.62 -2.49
N VAL A 50 -5.98 9.69 -3.75
CA VAL A 50 -6.17 10.87 -4.61
C VAL A 50 -7.65 11.20 -4.82
N LYS A 51 -8.52 10.19 -4.87
CA LYS A 51 -9.98 10.38 -4.95
C LYS A 51 -10.57 10.96 -3.65
N THR A 52 -10.03 10.56 -2.50
CA THR A 52 -10.57 10.92 -1.18
C THR A 52 -10.00 12.24 -0.67
N HIS A 53 -8.73 12.52 -0.97
CA HIS A 53 -7.98 13.68 -0.49
C HIS A 53 -7.31 14.44 -1.65
N PRO A 54 -8.10 15.03 -2.57
CA PRO A 54 -7.58 15.66 -3.78
C PRO A 54 -6.58 16.77 -3.45
N GLY A 55 -5.44 16.77 -4.14
CA GLY A 55 -4.39 17.78 -3.97
C GLY A 55 -3.47 17.57 -2.77
N THR A 56 -3.67 16.51 -1.97
CA THR A 56 -2.80 16.15 -0.85
C THR A 56 -1.98 14.90 -1.16
N LEU A 57 -0.92 14.70 -0.39
CA LEU A 57 -0.10 13.49 -0.44
C LEU A 57 -0.19 12.76 0.90
N PRO A 58 -0.19 11.42 0.89
CA PRO A 58 -0.13 10.64 2.12
C PRO A 58 1.15 10.93 2.88
N TYR A 59 1.16 10.64 4.17
CA TYR A 59 2.35 10.83 4.99
C TYR A 59 3.51 9.97 4.51
N THR A 60 4.70 10.34 4.98
CA THR A 60 5.90 9.55 4.79
C THR A 60 6.59 9.30 6.12
N VAL A 61 7.11 8.08 6.29
CA VAL A 61 7.92 7.68 7.44
C VAL A 61 9.27 7.20 6.93
N ARG A 62 10.33 7.41 7.72
CA ARG A 62 11.66 6.88 7.41
C ARG A 62 11.81 5.56 8.14
N ILE A 63 12.06 4.49 7.39
CA ILE A 63 12.32 3.15 7.90
C ILE A 63 13.69 2.77 7.33
N ASP A 64 14.64 2.53 8.23
CA ASP A 64 16.05 2.39 7.92
C ASP A 64 16.57 3.59 7.11
N SER A 65 17.20 3.32 5.96
CA SER A 65 17.69 4.33 5.01
C SER A 65 16.62 4.84 4.05
N SER A 66 15.41 4.28 4.07
CA SER A 66 14.38 4.50 3.04
C SER A 66 13.18 5.30 3.56
N GLN A 67 12.68 6.21 2.73
CA GLN A 67 11.42 6.91 2.99
C GLN A 67 10.27 6.14 2.34
N LYS A 68 9.28 5.76 3.15
CA LYS A 68 8.11 5.00 2.71
C LYS A 68 6.84 5.80 2.92
N THR A 69 5.85 5.59 2.07
CA THR A 69 4.50 6.12 2.26
C THR A 69 3.87 5.45 3.47
N ALA A 70 3.31 6.26 4.36
CA ALA A 70 2.60 5.84 5.56
C ALA A 70 1.16 6.34 5.50
N TYR A 71 0.26 5.47 5.92
CA TYR A 71 -1.14 5.75 6.16
C TYR A 71 -1.40 5.68 7.66
N LEU A 72 -2.53 6.19 8.10
CA LEU A 72 -2.94 6.21 9.50
C LEU A 72 -4.19 5.35 9.73
N PRO A 73 -4.59 5.08 10.97
CA PRO A 73 -5.79 4.31 11.26
C PRO A 73 -7.06 4.88 10.61
N GLU A 74 -7.18 6.22 10.53
CA GLU A 74 -8.27 6.90 9.82
C GLU A 74 -8.31 6.59 8.31
N ASP A 75 -7.20 6.17 7.72
CA ASP A 75 -7.06 5.84 6.31
C ASP A 75 -7.45 4.39 5.98
N LEU A 76 -7.69 3.54 6.99
CA LEU A 76 -8.07 2.14 6.79
C LEU A 76 -9.20 1.91 5.77
N PRO A 77 -10.27 2.73 5.73
CA PRO A 77 -11.31 2.57 4.71
C PRO A 77 -10.77 2.63 3.27
N LEU A 78 -9.73 3.43 3.01
CA LEU A 78 -9.10 3.51 1.68
C LEU A 78 -8.25 2.27 1.38
N LEU A 79 -7.56 1.72 2.39
CA LEU A 79 -6.81 0.47 2.25
C LEU A 79 -7.76 -0.70 1.97
N HIS A 80 -8.92 -0.76 2.64
CA HIS A 80 -9.94 -1.77 2.39
C HIS A 80 -10.57 -1.65 0.99
N LYS A 81 -10.85 -0.43 0.51
CA LYS A 81 -11.31 -0.23 -0.88
C LYS A 81 -10.27 -0.72 -1.89
N ALA A 82 -9.00 -0.38 -1.67
CA ALA A 82 -7.90 -0.84 -2.51
C ALA A 82 -7.74 -2.36 -2.44
N LEU A 83 -7.95 -2.99 -1.27
CA LEU A 83 -7.89 -4.44 -1.10
C LEU A 83 -8.96 -5.12 -1.94
N THR A 84 -10.21 -4.66 -1.85
CA THR A 84 -11.32 -5.18 -2.66
C THR A 84 -11.04 -5.01 -4.16
N ARG A 85 -10.48 -3.87 -4.59
CA ARG A 85 -10.09 -3.66 -5.98
C ARG A 85 -8.96 -4.61 -6.40
N TYR A 86 -7.99 -4.82 -5.52
CA TYR A 86 -6.83 -5.65 -5.79
C TYR A 86 -7.18 -7.13 -5.90
N THR A 87 -7.97 -7.69 -4.97
CA THR A 87 -8.38 -9.09 -4.99
C THR A 87 -9.29 -9.43 -6.18
N ASN A 88 -10.00 -8.44 -6.72
CA ASN A 88 -10.78 -8.57 -7.96
C ASN A 88 -9.96 -8.30 -9.24
N SER A 89 -8.67 -7.98 -9.13
CA SER A 89 -7.84 -7.64 -10.29
C SER A 89 -7.29 -8.88 -11.01
N LYS A 90 -7.11 -8.77 -12.33
CA LYS A 90 -6.43 -9.80 -13.14
C LYS A 90 -5.03 -10.10 -12.62
N SER A 91 -4.34 -9.09 -12.09
CA SER A 91 -3.01 -9.22 -11.51
C SER A 91 -3.00 -10.17 -10.31
N TYR A 92 -3.97 -10.03 -9.41
CA TYR A 92 -4.13 -10.94 -8.27
C TYR A 92 -4.47 -12.36 -8.73
N GLN A 93 -5.43 -12.50 -9.65
CA GLN A 93 -5.82 -13.81 -10.20
C GLN A 93 -4.63 -14.55 -10.83
N ARG A 94 -3.82 -13.86 -11.64
CA ARG A 94 -2.60 -14.42 -12.25
C ARG A 94 -1.64 -14.94 -11.19
N ILE A 95 -1.37 -14.14 -10.16
CA ILE A 95 -0.42 -14.50 -9.11
C ILE A 95 -0.94 -15.66 -8.26
N GLN A 96 -2.25 -15.71 -7.99
CA GLN A 96 -2.87 -16.86 -7.33
C GLN A 96 -2.70 -18.16 -8.13
N THR A 97 -2.83 -18.09 -9.46
CA THR A 97 -2.56 -19.24 -10.34
C THR A 97 -1.09 -19.65 -10.31
N GLU A 98 -0.16 -18.69 -10.37
CA GLU A 98 1.28 -18.96 -10.28
C GLU A 98 1.64 -19.66 -8.95
N ILE A 99 1.13 -19.16 -7.83
CA ILE A 99 1.35 -19.76 -6.50
C ILE A 99 0.82 -21.20 -6.46
N LYS A 100 -0.39 -21.45 -6.98
CA LYS A 100 -0.95 -22.82 -7.02
C LYS A 100 -0.13 -23.77 -7.89
N GLY A 101 0.40 -23.28 -9.01
CA GLY A 101 1.25 -24.07 -9.91
C GLY A 101 2.64 -24.41 -9.33
N GLU A 102 3.16 -23.59 -8.41
CA GLU A 102 4.44 -23.87 -7.71
C GLU A 102 4.33 -24.94 -6.63
N HIS A 103 3.10 -25.27 -6.20
CA HIS A 103 2.82 -26.30 -5.21
C HIS A 103 2.45 -27.67 -5.83
N GLN A 104 2.56 -27.81 -7.15
CA GLN A 104 2.40 -29.08 -7.89
C GLN A 104 3.75 -29.63 -8.33
#